data_AF-A0A4Q5KV29-F1
#
_entry.id   AF-A0A4Q5KV29-F1
#
_cell.length_a   1.000
_cell.length_b   1.000
_cell.length_c   1.000
_cell.angle_alpha   90.00
_cell.angle_beta   90.00
_cell.angle_gamma   90.00
#
_symmetry.space_group_name_H-M   'P 1'
#
loop_
_entity.id
_entity.type
_entity.pdbx_description
1 polymer ?
#
loop_
_entity_poly.entity_id
_entity_poly.type
_entity_poly.pdbx_seq_one_letter_code
_entity_poly.pdbx_strand_id
1 'polypeptide(L)'
;MRISSLLVACFMFVIALPIHADALSQLDNKAKANQIEQQKQDKLRTQNIKQTRVELEQQLSVLKRSIQEIEKETERLSTTFSRNEKALVDLEKQLQIETGSLGEVFGVVRQGAATTQSTVMTSFIQPSEGVSIEPIKAVINTDALPSIMVLSQYINTMVAYIEQSKRIAPVNAQALQGDGTVVEESILRIGDMGLLSDEGYMKWDRSNAQAESYLRYPEGSPTAANFTVNSMLIDVTRGALLTQYAEQPTLTQRIEQAGIVGQIILGLLGIGLIIAIYRGVVLLRLQLQITKQLQHPDKLSDNPLGRILSVYDKEKSQTVESLELRLLETIMDEQQGLEKGLSMLKLLAALAPMLGLLGTVTGMIETFQVITQFGNGDPKVMAGGISMALTTTVLGLVAAMPLLLAHNLLSSRADSINAVLEKQGVSLVAAKAELNNA
;
A
#
# COMPACT_ATOMS: atom_id res chain seq x y z
N MET A 1 -23.41 -37.69 97.58
CA MET A 1 -22.85 -38.99 97.16
C MET A 1 -21.38 -38.84 96.81
N ARG A 2 -20.37 -39.20 97.61
CA ARG A 2 -20.36 -40.27 98.62
C ARG A 2 -20.90 -41.54 97.93
N ILE A 3 -20.05 -42.50 97.61
CA ILE A 3 -19.61 -43.58 98.51
C ILE A 3 -19.24 -44.68 97.52
N SER A 4 -18.16 -45.43 97.67
CA SER A 4 -17.71 -46.08 98.90
C SER A 4 -16.24 -45.77 99.18
N SER A 5 -15.83 -45.31 100.37
CA SER A 5 -15.93 -45.88 101.73
C SER A 5 -15.27 -47.25 101.89
N LEU A 6 -14.31 -47.26 102.82
CA LEU A 6 -13.41 -48.33 103.21
C LEU A 6 -13.75 -48.76 104.67
N LEU A 7 -13.70 -50.08 104.93
CA LEU A 7 -13.22 -50.84 106.12
C LEU A 7 -13.77 -50.68 107.57
N VAL A 8 -13.66 -51.80 108.32
CA VAL A 8 -14.10 -52.14 109.70
C VAL A 8 -12.94 -52.82 110.50
N ALA A 9 -12.90 -52.67 111.86
CA ALA A 9 -12.59 -53.68 112.94
C ALA A 9 -11.44 -53.44 114.02
N CYS A 10 -11.86 -53.38 115.32
CA CYS A 10 -11.51 -54.15 116.57
C CYS A 10 -10.16 -54.17 117.43
N PHE A 11 -10.33 -53.98 118.78
CA PHE A 11 -9.89 -54.76 120.02
C PHE A 11 -8.61 -54.53 120.95
N MET A 12 -8.87 -54.44 122.30
CA MET A 12 -8.18 -54.92 123.58
C MET A 12 -6.96 -54.26 124.34
N PHE A 13 -7.10 -53.96 125.67
CA PHE A 13 -6.32 -54.38 126.91
C PHE A 13 -6.43 -53.38 128.13
N VAL A 14 -6.36 -53.85 129.39
CA VAL A 14 -6.67 -53.14 130.69
C VAL A 14 -5.45 -53.11 131.66
N ILE A 15 -5.03 -51.93 132.17
CA ILE A 15 -4.29 -51.70 133.45
C ILE A 15 -4.62 -50.28 133.99
N ALA A 16 -4.83 -50.16 135.31
CA ALA A 16 -5.45 -49.03 136.00
C ALA A 16 -4.47 -47.97 136.56
N LEU A 17 -4.74 -46.68 136.28
CA LEU A 17 -4.55 -45.45 137.10
C LEU A 17 -5.04 -44.23 136.25
N PRO A 18 -5.41 -43.09 136.85
CA PRO A 18 -6.65 -42.37 136.59
C PRO A 18 -6.64 -41.60 135.27
N ILE A 19 -7.69 -41.76 134.47
CA ILE A 19 -8.06 -40.78 133.44
C ILE A 19 -9.52 -40.44 133.74
N HIS A 20 -9.72 -39.17 134.11
CA HIS A 20 -11.03 -38.62 134.44
C HIS A 20 -12.04 -39.00 133.34
N ALA A 21 -13.25 -39.38 133.77
CA ALA A 21 -14.36 -39.87 132.94
C ALA A 21 -14.87 -38.88 131.86
N ASP A 22 -14.12 -37.82 131.59
CA ASP A 22 -14.42 -36.77 130.62
C ASP A 22 -13.87 -37.09 129.20
N ALA A 23 -12.84 -37.95 129.07
CA ALA A 23 -12.18 -38.16 127.77
C ALA A 23 -12.89 -39.18 126.83
N LEU A 24 -13.55 -40.21 127.37
CA LEU A 24 -14.25 -41.23 126.55
C LEU A 24 -15.65 -40.76 126.09
N SER A 25 -16.34 -39.98 126.92
CA SER A 25 -17.62 -39.36 126.58
C SER A 25 -17.44 -38.25 125.54
N GLN A 26 -16.31 -37.53 125.57
CA GLN A 26 -15.97 -36.54 124.54
C GLN A 26 -15.67 -37.15 123.18
N LEU A 27 -15.08 -38.35 123.07
CA LEU A 27 -14.82 -38.99 121.77
C LEU A 27 -16.10 -39.55 121.10
N ASP A 28 -17.00 -40.18 121.87
CA ASP A 28 -18.30 -40.69 121.36
C ASP A 28 -19.23 -39.53 120.98
N ASN A 29 -19.27 -38.46 121.78
CA ASN A 29 -20.01 -37.25 121.45
C ASN A 29 -19.44 -36.54 120.21
N LYS A 30 -18.11 -36.52 120.04
CA LYS A 30 -17.46 -35.93 118.86
C LYS A 30 -17.62 -36.78 117.59
N ALA A 31 -17.65 -38.11 117.72
CA ALA A 31 -17.93 -39.03 116.61
C ALA A 31 -19.40 -38.96 116.16
N LYS A 32 -20.35 -38.95 117.09
CA LYS A 32 -21.78 -38.74 116.79
C LYS A 32 -22.05 -37.35 116.22
N ALA A 33 -21.43 -36.31 116.76
CA ALA A 33 -21.51 -34.95 116.21
C ALA A 33 -20.94 -34.88 114.79
N ASN A 34 -19.76 -35.48 114.54
CA ASN A 34 -19.18 -35.54 113.19
C ASN A 34 -20.04 -36.36 112.22
N GLN A 35 -20.67 -37.45 112.66
CA GLN A 35 -21.55 -38.26 111.81
C GLN A 35 -22.84 -37.51 111.44
N ILE A 36 -23.43 -36.76 112.37
CA ILE A 36 -24.59 -35.90 112.12
C ILE A 36 -24.21 -34.74 111.19
N GLU A 37 -23.06 -34.10 111.42
CA GLU A 37 -22.50 -33.04 110.57
C GLU A 37 -22.29 -33.58 109.14
N GLN A 38 -21.71 -34.77 109.00
CA GLN A 38 -21.43 -35.38 107.71
C GLN A 38 -22.69 -35.84 106.98
N GLN A 39 -23.72 -36.35 107.69
CA GLN A 39 -25.02 -36.65 107.10
C GLN A 39 -25.75 -35.37 106.63
N LYS A 40 -25.65 -34.29 107.40
CA LYS A 40 -26.19 -32.97 107.02
C LYS A 40 -25.47 -32.43 105.77
N GLN A 41 -24.14 -32.51 105.74
CA GLN A 41 -23.32 -32.14 104.58
C GLN A 41 -23.61 -33.02 103.36
N ASP A 42 -23.82 -34.33 103.54
CA ASP A 42 -24.18 -35.23 102.44
C ASP A 42 -25.57 -34.95 101.88
N LYS A 43 -26.53 -34.62 102.75
CA LYS A 43 -27.88 -34.23 102.34
C LYS A 43 -27.85 -32.91 101.55
N LEU A 44 -27.11 -31.92 102.04
CA LEU A 44 -26.86 -30.65 101.34
C LEU A 44 -26.15 -30.87 100.00
N ARG A 45 -25.09 -31.67 99.97
CA ARG A 45 -24.37 -32.03 98.73
C ARG A 45 -25.30 -32.72 97.73
N THR A 46 -26.14 -33.63 98.19
CA THR A 46 -27.07 -34.36 97.30
C THR A 46 -28.20 -33.46 96.79
N GLN A 47 -28.65 -32.49 97.59
CA GLN A 47 -29.58 -31.45 97.14
C GLN A 47 -28.93 -30.52 96.11
N ASN A 48 -27.71 -30.05 96.37
CA ASN A 48 -26.95 -29.21 95.43
C ASN A 48 -26.72 -29.95 94.10
N ILE A 49 -26.29 -31.22 94.13
CA ILE A 49 -26.12 -32.03 92.92
C ILE A 49 -27.44 -32.16 92.14
N LYS A 50 -28.58 -32.33 92.82
CA LYS A 50 -29.89 -32.38 92.15
C LYS A 50 -30.26 -31.04 91.51
N GLN A 51 -30.05 -29.93 92.21
CA GLN A 51 -30.32 -28.59 91.68
C GLN A 51 -29.42 -28.28 90.47
N THR A 52 -28.11 -28.51 90.59
CA THR A 52 -27.15 -28.32 89.48
C THR A 52 -27.49 -29.21 88.29
N ARG A 53 -27.95 -30.46 88.51
CA ARG A 53 -28.39 -31.33 87.42
C ARG A 53 -29.60 -30.76 86.67
N VAL A 54 -30.60 -30.26 87.38
CA VAL A 54 -31.78 -29.63 86.75
C VAL A 54 -31.38 -28.38 85.97
N GLU A 55 -30.50 -27.55 86.53
CA GLU A 55 -29.98 -26.35 85.85
C GLU A 55 -29.20 -26.71 84.58
N LEU A 56 -28.32 -27.71 84.64
CA LEU A 56 -27.58 -28.21 83.48
C LEU A 56 -28.51 -28.83 82.42
N GLU A 57 -29.54 -29.57 82.84
CA GLU A 57 -30.55 -30.13 81.92
C GLU A 57 -31.35 -29.02 81.22
N GLN A 58 -31.69 -27.94 81.94
CA GLN A 58 -32.31 -26.75 81.35
C GLN A 58 -31.38 -26.06 80.34
N GLN A 59 -30.13 -25.79 80.72
CA GLN A 59 -29.13 -25.19 79.83
C GLN A 59 -28.90 -26.03 78.57
N LEU A 60 -28.80 -27.36 78.73
CA LEU A 60 -28.65 -28.29 77.60
C LEU A 60 -29.87 -28.27 76.67
N SER A 61 -31.08 -28.15 77.22
CA SER A 61 -32.30 -28.05 76.41
C SER A 61 -32.38 -26.73 75.61
N VAL A 62 -31.97 -25.61 76.21
CA VAL A 62 -31.91 -24.29 75.56
C VAL A 62 -30.84 -24.31 74.47
N LEU A 63 -29.66 -24.85 74.76
CA LEU A 63 -28.56 -24.94 73.81
C LEU A 63 -28.93 -25.84 72.62
N LYS A 64 -29.63 -26.97 72.85
CA LYS A 64 -30.16 -27.82 71.78
C LYS A 64 -31.16 -27.09 70.88
N ARG A 65 -32.08 -26.29 71.44
CA ARG A 65 -33.01 -25.48 70.65
C ARG A 65 -32.27 -24.43 69.82
N SER A 66 -31.29 -23.76 70.42
CA SER A 66 -30.48 -22.76 69.71
C SER A 66 -29.68 -23.39 68.56
N ILE A 67 -29.11 -24.59 68.75
CA ILE A 67 -28.45 -25.35 67.67
C ILE A 67 -29.44 -25.63 66.53
N GLN A 68 -30.65 -26.11 66.83
CA GLN A 68 -31.67 -26.40 65.80
C GLN A 68 -32.13 -25.15 65.05
N GLU A 69 -32.29 -24.03 65.75
CA GLU A 69 -32.63 -22.75 65.11
C GLU A 69 -31.51 -22.28 64.17
N ILE A 70 -30.26 -22.37 64.62
CA ILE A 70 -29.08 -22.01 63.81
C ILE A 70 -28.95 -22.95 62.61
N GLU A 71 -29.16 -24.26 62.77
CA GLU A 71 -29.13 -25.24 61.68
C GLU A 71 -30.19 -24.91 60.61
N LYS A 72 -31.42 -24.61 61.05
CA LYS A 72 -32.52 -24.23 60.15
C LYS A 72 -32.25 -22.94 59.39
N GLU A 73 -31.70 -21.94 60.08
CA GLU A 73 -31.33 -20.67 59.45
C GLU A 73 -30.15 -20.87 58.49
N THR A 74 -29.16 -21.70 58.85
CA THR A 74 -28.05 -22.08 57.96
C THR A 74 -28.55 -22.77 56.69
N GLU A 75 -29.50 -23.69 56.80
CA GLU A 75 -30.12 -24.36 55.65
C GLU A 75 -30.87 -23.35 54.75
N ARG A 76 -31.61 -22.42 55.36
CA ARG A 76 -32.31 -21.35 54.63
C ARG A 76 -31.34 -20.39 53.92
N LEU A 77 -30.27 -19.96 54.58
CA LEU A 77 -29.25 -19.12 53.96
C LEU A 77 -28.52 -19.88 52.86
N SER A 78 -28.17 -21.15 53.07
CA SER A 78 -27.53 -22.01 52.08
C SER A 78 -28.37 -22.15 50.82
N THR A 79 -29.66 -22.45 50.96
CA THR A 79 -30.58 -22.54 49.81
C THR A 79 -30.77 -21.20 49.09
N THR A 80 -30.79 -20.09 49.82
CA THR A 80 -30.87 -18.74 49.24
C THR A 80 -29.58 -18.39 48.48
N PHE A 81 -28.43 -18.69 49.08
CA PHE A 81 -27.12 -18.49 48.47
C PHE A 81 -27.00 -19.28 47.17
N SER A 82 -27.31 -20.58 47.17
CA SER A 82 -27.28 -21.41 45.96
C SER A 82 -28.23 -20.92 44.87
N ARG A 83 -29.40 -20.37 45.25
CA ARG A 83 -30.33 -19.76 44.28
C ARG A 83 -29.77 -18.49 43.68
N ASN A 84 -29.18 -17.61 44.49
CA ASN A 84 -28.58 -16.36 44.05
C ASN A 84 -27.36 -16.62 43.17
N GLU A 85 -26.52 -17.60 43.52
CA GLU A 85 -25.37 -18.03 42.72
C GLU A 85 -25.82 -18.52 41.36
N LYS A 86 -26.86 -19.36 41.30
CA LYS A 86 -27.44 -19.80 40.02
C LYS A 86 -27.98 -18.64 39.20
N ALA A 87 -28.74 -17.73 39.82
CA ALA A 87 -29.28 -16.56 39.13
C ALA A 87 -28.16 -15.65 38.60
N LEU A 88 -27.08 -15.48 39.36
CA LEU A 88 -25.92 -14.70 38.95
C LEU A 88 -25.25 -15.32 37.73
N VAL A 89 -25.02 -16.64 37.74
CA VAL A 89 -24.45 -17.36 36.58
C VAL A 89 -25.35 -17.23 35.34
N ASP A 90 -26.67 -17.36 35.51
CA ASP A 90 -27.62 -17.22 34.40
C ASP A 90 -27.62 -15.78 33.84
N LEU A 91 -27.59 -14.75 34.71
CA LEU A 91 -27.49 -13.35 34.31
C LEU A 91 -26.14 -13.02 33.65
N GLU A 92 -25.02 -13.53 34.17
CA GLU A 92 -23.69 -13.35 33.58
C GLU A 92 -23.63 -13.98 32.18
N LYS A 93 -24.20 -15.17 32.02
CA LYS A 93 -24.31 -15.84 30.72
C LYS A 93 -25.17 -15.03 29.75
N GLN A 94 -26.32 -14.51 30.20
CA GLN A 94 -27.17 -13.67 29.37
C GLN A 94 -26.44 -12.38 28.97
N LEU A 95 -25.78 -11.72 29.92
CA LEU A 95 -24.95 -10.54 29.63
C LEU A 95 -23.86 -10.86 28.61
N GLN A 96 -23.18 -12.00 28.72
CA GLN A 96 -22.14 -12.42 27.78
C GLN A 96 -22.70 -12.64 26.37
N ILE A 97 -23.87 -13.27 26.25
CA ILE A 97 -24.52 -13.48 24.94
C ILE A 97 -24.94 -12.15 24.32
N GLU A 98 -25.61 -11.28 25.10
CA GLU A 98 -26.08 -9.97 24.64
C GLU A 98 -24.92 -9.04 24.28
N THR A 99 -23.86 -9.01 25.09
CA THR A 99 -22.65 -8.22 24.80
C THR A 99 -21.86 -8.76 23.61
N GLY A 100 -21.82 -10.09 23.43
CA GLY A 100 -21.21 -10.72 22.25
C GLY A 100 -21.94 -10.34 20.97
N SER A 101 -23.27 -10.47 20.94
CA SER A 101 -24.10 -10.09 19.78
C SER A 101 -24.02 -8.59 19.47
N LEU A 102 -24.05 -7.74 20.50
CA LEU A 102 -23.86 -6.30 20.32
C LEU A 102 -22.46 -5.99 19.78
N GLY A 103 -21.42 -6.68 20.26
CA GLY A 103 -20.05 -6.52 19.77
C GLY A 103 -19.93 -6.72 18.26
N GLU A 104 -20.59 -7.72 17.69
CA GLU A 104 -20.64 -7.94 16.24
C GLU A 104 -21.32 -6.78 15.51
N VAL A 105 -22.48 -6.32 15.99
CA VAL A 105 -23.21 -5.18 15.41
C VAL A 105 -22.35 -3.92 15.44
N PHE A 106 -21.64 -3.66 16.54
CA PHE A 106 -20.76 -2.51 16.65
C PHE A 106 -19.52 -2.63 15.76
N GLY A 107 -19.01 -3.84 15.54
CA GLY A 107 -17.98 -4.08 14.52
C GLY A 107 -18.43 -3.59 13.14
N VAL A 108 -19.65 -3.93 12.73
CA VAL A 108 -20.26 -3.47 11.47
C VAL A 108 -20.44 -1.95 11.46
N VAL A 109 -20.92 -1.36 12.56
CA VAL A 109 -21.09 0.10 12.67
C VAL A 109 -19.74 0.82 12.58
N ARG A 110 -18.68 0.32 13.22
CA ARG A 110 -17.32 0.88 13.13
C ARG A 110 -16.77 0.77 11.71
N GLN A 111 -16.95 -0.36 11.04
CA GLN A 111 -16.56 -0.53 9.64
C GLN A 111 -17.32 0.42 8.72
N GLY A 112 -18.62 0.60 8.94
CA GLY A 112 -19.45 1.58 8.23
C GLY A 112 -18.98 3.01 8.48
N ALA A 113 -18.66 3.37 9.73
CA ALA A 113 -18.12 4.67 10.09
C ALA A 113 -16.75 4.91 9.43
N ALA A 114 -15.85 3.91 9.42
CA ALA A 114 -14.55 4.00 8.73
C ALA A 114 -14.70 4.20 7.21
N THR A 115 -15.64 3.50 6.59
CA THR A 115 -15.96 3.68 5.16
C THR A 115 -16.51 5.08 4.89
N THR A 116 -17.39 5.57 5.76
CA THR A 116 -17.95 6.92 5.68
C THR A 116 -16.86 7.97 5.90
N GLN A 117 -15.93 7.75 6.82
CA GLN A 117 -14.79 8.64 7.04
C GLN A 117 -13.96 8.76 5.75
N SER A 118 -13.58 7.64 5.13
CA SER A 118 -12.85 7.65 3.85
C SER A 118 -13.61 8.41 2.75
N THR A 119 -14.94 8.23 2.71
CA THR A 119 -15.83 8.91 1.76
C THR A 119 -15.87 10.42 1.98
N VAL A 120 -15.97 10.88 3.23
CA VAL A 120 -15.99 12.31 3.59
C VAL A 120 -14.60 12.94 3.44
N MET A 121 -13.52 12.19 3.69
CA MET A 121 -12.16 12.69 3.53
C MET A 121 -11.80 12.98 2.07
N THR A 122 -12.38 12.24 1.13
CA THR A 122 -12.23 12.44 -0.32
C THR A 122 -13.32 13.32 -0.93
N SER A 123 -14.23 13.85 -0.11
CA SER A 123 -15.35 14.67 -0.54
C SER A 123 -14.94 16.12 -0.79
N PHE A 124 -15.57 16.73 -1.80
CA PHE A 124 -15.45 18.15 -2.12
C PHE A 124 -16.29 19.05 -1.19
N ILE A 125 -17.07 18.46 -0.28
CA ILE A 125 -17.93 19.18 0.67
C ILE A 125 -17.09 19.69 1.83
N GLN A 126 -17.17 20.99 2.11
CA GLN A 126 -16.34 21.60 3.13
C GLN A 126 -16.85 21.27 4.55
N PRO A 127 -15.95 21.22 5.57
CA PRO A 127 -16.37 21.08 6.97
C PRO A 127 -17.33 22.18 7.43
N SER A 128 -17.19 23.41 6.88
CA SER A 128 -18.03 24.58 7.15
C SER A 128 -19.50 24.37 6.75
N GLU A 129 -19.79 23.43 5.84
CA GLU A 129 -21.14 23.12 5.36
C GLU A 129 -21.89 22.12 6.25
N GLY A 130 -21.37 21.85 7.45
CA GLY A 130 -21.97 20.99 8.47
C GLY A 130 -21.57 19.52 8.38
N VAL A 131 -20.62 19.16 7.52
CA VAL A 131 -20.12 17.79 7.34
C VAL A 131 -18.76 17.63 8.02
N SER A 132 -18.79 17.39 9.34
CA SER A 132 -17.60 17.18 10.17
C SER A 132 -17.26 15.70 10.31
N ILE A 133 -15.96 15.38 10.35
CA ILE A 133 -15.48 14.00 10.57
C ILE A 133 -15.43 13.61 12.05
N GLU A 134 -15.56 14.56 12.97
CA GLU A 134 -15.39 14.31 14.41
C GLU A 134 -16.43 13.32 14.98
N PRO A 135 -17.73 13.41 14.66
CA PRO A 135 -18.71 12.40 15.08
C PRO A 135 -18.40 11.00 14.55
N ILE A 136 -17.83 10.92 13.34
CA ILE A 136 -17.46 9.64 12.70
C ILE A 136 -16.26 9.03 13.44
N LYS A 137 -15.23 9.84 13.73
CA LYS A 137 -14.05 9.41 14.50
C LYS A 137 -14.42 8.90 15.89
N ALA A 138 -15.39 9.55 16.55
CA ALA A 138 -15.86 9.15 17.87
C ALA A 138 -16.46 7.72 17.88
N VAL A 139 -17.09 7.29 16.76
CA VAL A 139 -17.57 5.91 16.60
C VAL A 139 -16.40 4.93 16.39
N ILE A 140 -15.40 5.31 15.60
CA ILE A 140 -14.27 4.43 15.22
C ILE A 140 -13.30 4.20 16.38
N ASN A 141 -12.94 5.28 17.10
CA ASN A 141 -11.82 5.29 18.04
C ASN A 141 -12.19 4.96 19.49
N THR A 142 -13.45 4.59 19.77
CA THR A 142 -13.89 4.24 21.12
C THR A 142 -13.65 2.76 21.37
N ASP A 143 -13.03 2.38 22.49
CA ASP A 143 -12.83 0.97 22.85
C ASP A 143 -14.12 0.29 23.33
N ALA A 144 -15.02 1.07 23.94
CA ALA A 144 -16.34 0.65 24.41
C ALA A 144 -17.44 0.76 23.33
N LEU A 145 -18.67 0.39 23.71
CA LEU A 145 -19.86 0.57 22.88
C LEU A 145 -20.20 2.07 22.76
N PRO A 146 -20.29 2.63 21.54
CA PRO A 146 -20.72 4.01 21.32
C PRO A 146 -22.10 4.28 21.94
N SER A 147 -22.25 5.43 22.59
CA SER A 147 -23.55 5.85 23.12
C SER A 147 -24.53 6.20 21.99
N ILE A 148 -25.84 6.12 22.28
CA ILE A 148 -26.89 6.50 21.33
C ILE A 148 -26.73 7.95 20.82
N MET A 149 -26.17 8.83 21.66
CA MET A 149 -25.87 10.22 21.29
C MET A 149 -24.75 10.31 20.23
N VAL A 150 -23.69 9.51 20.38
CA VAL A 150 -22.61 9.46 19.39
C VAL A 150 -23.12 8.87 18.07
N LEU A 151 -23.96 7.83 18.14
CA LEU A 151 -24.57 7.23 16.95
C LEU A 151 -25.52 8.19 16.23
N SER A 152 -26.32 8.96 16.98
CA SER A 152 -27.22 9.94 16.36
C SER A 152 -26.45 11.08 15.70
N GLN A 153 -25.34 11.55 16.29
CA GLN A 153 -24.46 12.53 15.66
C GLN A 153 -23.80 12.00 14.38
N TYR A 154 -23.37 10.73 14.38
CA TYR A 154 -22.87 10.05 13.18
C TYR A 154 -23.93 10.01 12.07
N ILE A 155 -25.15 9.56 12.38
CA ILE A 155 -26.27 9.51 11.42
C ILE A 155 -26.61 10.91 10.90
N ASN A 156 -26.69 11.91 11.79
CA ASN A 156 -26.97 13.29 11.39
C ASN A 156 -25.89 13.84 10.45
N THR A 157 -24.63 13.46 10.65
CA THR A 157 -23.52 13.80 9.74
C THR A 157 -23.71 13.16 8.38
N MET A 158 -24.14 11.90 8.31
CA MET A 158 -24.46 11.23 7.04
C MET A 158 -25.63 11.89 6.31
N VAL A 159 -26.69 12.25 7.04
CA VAL A 159 -27.84 12.96 6.46
C VAL A 159 -27.42 14.33 5.94
N ALA A 160 -26.61 15.08 6.70
CA ALA A 160 -26.05 16.35 6.25
C ALA A 160 -25.20 16.17 4.99
N TYR A 161 -24.36 15.12 4.94
CA TYR A 161 -23.58 14.78 3.75
C TYR A 161 -24.46 14.50 2.53
N ILE A 162 -25.52 13.70 2.68
CA ILE A 162 -26.48 13.40 1.60
C ILE A 162 -27.19 14.68 1.13
N GLU A 163 -27.58 15.55 2.07
CA GLU A 163 -28.24 16.80 1.75
C GLU A 163 -27.32 17.80 1.04
N GLN A 164 -26.03 17.80 1.36
CA GLN A 164 -25.04 18.66 0.72
C GLN A 164 -24.54 18.08 -0.60
N SER A 165 -24.47 16.77 -0.76
CA SER A 165 -23.95 16.11 -1.96
C SER A 165 -24.87 16.23 -3.18
N LYS A 166 -26.15 16.57 -2.99
CA LYS A 166 -27.10 16.86 -4.08
C LYS A 166 -27.08 18.31 -4.59
N ARG A 167 -26.40 19.23 -3.88
CA ARG A 167 -26.47 20.66 -4.19
C ARG A 167 -25.43 21.04 -5.23
N ILE A 168 -25.88 21.79 -6.24
CA ILE A 168 -25.02 22.46 -7.22
C ILE A 168 -25.11 23.95 -6.94
N ALA A 169 -24.05 24.54 -6.40
CA ALA A 169 -24.04 25.93 -5.98
C ALA A 169 -22.61 26.49 -5.96
N PRO A 170 -22.45 27.81 -6.18
CA PRO A 170 -21.18 28.48 -5.91
C PRO A 170 -20.87 28.41 -4.41
N VAL A 171 -19.63 28.06 -4.08
CA VAL A 171 -19.09 28.04 -2.73
C VAL A 171 -17.82 28.86 -2.70
N ASN A 172 -17.67 29.69 -1.68
CA ASN A 172 -16.40 30.38 -1.45
C ASN A 172 -15.40 29.37 -0.89
N ALA A 173 -14.25 29.28 -1.52
CA ALA A 173 -13.15 28.43 -1.09
C ALA A 173 -11.84 29.20 -1.18
N GLN A 174 -10.90 28.85 -0.31
CA GLN A 174 -9.53 29.33 -0.43
C GLN A 174 -8.87 28.58 -1.59
N ALA A 175 -8.58 29.26 -2.70
CA ALA A 175 -7.93 28.69 -3.87
C ALA A 175 -6.43 29.02 -3.86
N LEU A 176 -5.58 28.00 -4.00
CA LEU A 176 -4.15 28.14 -4.21
C LEU A 176 -3.89 28.41 -5.69
N GLN A 177 -3.42 29.61 -6.00
CA GLN A 177 -3.04 30.00 -7.36
C GLN A 177 -1.64 29.47 -7.72
N GLY A 178 -1.33 29.42 -9.02
CA GLY A 178 -0.04 28.92 -9.52
C GLY A 178 1.20 29.70 -9.08
N ASP A 179 1.02 30.90 -8.53
CA ASP A 179 2.07 31.74 -7.94
C ASP A 179 2.31 31.44 -6.44
N GLY A 180 1.55 30.52 -5.86
CA GLY A 180 1.61 30.13 -4.45
C GLY A 180 0.81 31.04 -3.51
N THR A 181 0.05 32.00 -4.03
CA THR A 181 -0.85 32.82 -3.22
C THR A 181 -2.19 32.12 -2.99
N VAL A 182 -2.77 32.31 -1.81
CA VAL A 182 -4.08 31.77 -1.46
C VAL A 182 -5.09 32.91 -1.51
N VAL A 183 -6.06 32.81 -2.41
CA VAL A 183 -7.10 33.83 -2.62
C VAL A 183 -8.47 33.21 -2.41
N GLU A 184 -9.41 33.97 -1.84
CA GLU A 184 -10.79 33.53 -1.75
C GLU A 184 -11.46 33.64 -3.13
N GLU A 185 -11.88 32.50 -3.67
CA GLU A 185 -12.49 32.40 -4.99
C GLU A 185 -13.88 31.75 -4.86
N SER A 186 -14.84 32.21 -5.66
CA SER A 186 -16.16 31.60 -5.77
C SER A 186 -16.11 30.46 -6.79
N ILE A 187 -16.08 29.22 -6.29
CA ILE A 187 -15.96 28.01 -7.10
C ILE A 187 -17.33 27.32 -7.19
N LEU A 188 -17.72 26.85 -8.38
CA LEU A 188 -18.95 26.08 -8.55
C LEU A 188 -18.74 24.64 -8.06
N ARG A 189 -19.42 24.26 -6.97
CA ARG A 189 -19.46 22.87 -6.50
C ARG A 189 -20.61 22.14 -7.16
N ILE A 190 -20.31 20.98 -7.75
CA ILE A 190 -21.29 20.10 -8.39
C ILE A 190 -21.48 18.88 -7.49
N GLY A 191 -22.34 19.03 -6.49
CA GLY A 191 -22.61 17.98 -5.52
C GLY A 191 -21.35 17.54 -4.77
N ASP A 192 -21.12 16.23 -4.74
CA ASP A 192 -19.82 15.64 -4.34
C ASP A 192 -19.04 15.06 -5.54
N MET A 193 -19.30 15.56 -6.74
CA MET A 193 -18.72 15.00 -7.97
C MET A 193 -17.58 15.85 -8.55
N GLY A 194 -17.50 17.12 -8.20
CA GLY A 194 -16.40 17.98 -8.64
C GLY A 194 -16.52 19.43 -8.18
N LEU A 195 -15.39 20.13 -8.27
CA LEU A 195 -15.28 21.57 -8.11
C LEU A 195 -14.84 22.18 -9.44
N LEU A 196 -15.50 23.25 -9.88
CA LEU A 196 -15.20 23.98 -11.10
C LEU A 196 -14.91 25.44 -10.81
N SER A 197 -13.72 25.91 -11.19
CA SER A 197 -13.41 27.33 -11.33
C SER A 197 -13.76 27.82 -12.74
N ASP A 198 -13.51 29.10 -13.00
CA ASP A 198 -13.57 29.66 -14.35
C ASP A 198 -12.54 29.02 -15.30
N GLU A 199 -11.43 28.53 -14.74
CA GLU A 199 -10.34 27.88 -15.47
C GLU A 199 -10.51 26.36 -15.63
N GLY A 200 -11.49 25.73 -14.97
CA GLY A 200 -11.79 24.30 -15.12
C GLY A 200 -11.87 23.54 -13.81
N TYR A 201 -11.51 22.25 -13.82
CA TYR A 201 -11.59 21.41 -12.63
C TYR A 201 -10.58 21.84 -11.56
N MET A 202 -11.03 21.76 -10.30
CA MET A 202 -10.23 22.02 -9.11
C MET A 202 -10.18 20.76 -8.24
N LYS A 203 -9.00 20.48 -7.69
CA LYS A 203 -8.75 19.50 -6.64
C LYS A 203 -9.06 20.14 -5.28
N TRP A 204 -9.55 19.36 -4.32
CA TRP A 204 -9.73 19.81 -2.94
C TRP A 204 -8.73 19.15 -2.01
N ASP A 205 -7.92 19.95 -1.33
CA ASP A 205 -7.11 19.51 -0.19
C ASP A 205 -7.86 19.78 1.11
N ARG A 206 -8.49 18.73 1.64
CA ARG A 206 -9.21 18.79 2.93
C ARG A 206 -8.28 19.04 4.12
N SER A 207 -6.99 18.74 4.01
CA SER A 207 -6.02 18.90 5.11
C SER A 207 -5.71 20.37 5.36
N ASN A 208 -5.50 21.13 4.28
CA ASN A 208 -5.26 22.58 4.32
C ASN A 208 -6.54 23.40 4.10
N ALA A 209 -7.68 22.74 3.81
CA ALA A 209 -8.96 23.35 3.47
C ALA A 209 -8.87 24.34 2.29
N GLN A 210 -8.12 23.93 1.26
CA GLN A 210 -7.83 24.74 0.07
C GLN A 210 -8.16 23.98 -1.21
N ALA A 211 -8.58 24.71 -2.24
CA ALA A 211 -8.76 24.22 -3.59
C ALA A 211 -7.47 24.47 -4.40
N GLU A 212 -7.06 23.51 -5.21
CA GLU A 212 -5.87 23.59 -6.07
C GLU A 212 -6.28 23.32 -7.51
N SER A 213 -5.71 24.06 -8.47
CA SER A 213 -5.93 23.77 -9.89
C SER A 213 -5.21 22.49 -10.31
N TYR A 214 -5.85 21.67 -11.14
CA TYR A 214 -5.15 20.55 -11.79
C TYR A 214 -4.17 21.10 -12.84
N LEU A 215 -2.97 20.52 -12.91
CA LEU A 215 -1.98 20.85 -13.95
C LEU A 215 -2.49 20.57 -15.37
N ARG A 216 -3.37 19.57 -15.51
CA ARG A 216 -4.04 19.21 -16.77
C ARG A 216 -5.32 18.44 -16.48
N TYR A 217 -6.31 18.59 -17.34
CA TYR A 217 -7.54 17.81 -17.38
C TYR A 217 -7.93 17.51 -18.84
N PRO A 218 -8.86 16.57 -19.10
CA PRO A 218 -9.24 16.19 -20.46
C PRO A 218 -9.78 17.36 -21.30
N GLU A 219 -9.54 17.34 -22.61
CA GLU A 219 -10.12 18.32 -23.54
C GLU A 219 -11.65 18.32 -23.47
N GLY A 220 -12.27 19.51 -23.50
CA GLY A 220 -13.72 19.67 -23.37
C GLY A 220 -14.24 19.54 -21.94
N SER A 221 -13.37 19.59 -20.93
CA SER A 221 -13.81 19.68 -19.53
C SER A 221 -14.65 20.94 -19.29
N PRO A 222 -15.74 20.84 -18.51
CA PRO A 222 -16.59 21.97 -18.17
C PRO A 222 -15.82 23.00 -17.33
N THR A 223 -16.18 24.26 -17.47
CA THR A 223 -15.80 25.35 -16.57
C THR A 223 -17.04 25.86 -15.84
N ALA A 224 -16.88 26.66 -14.79
CA ALA A 224 -18.01 27.28 -14.09
C ALA A 224 -18.91 28.09 -15.06
N ALA A 225 -18.32 28.76 -16.06
CA ALA A 225 -19.04 29.54 -17.06
C ALA A 225 -19.78 28.69 -18.12
N ASN A 226 -19.24 27.52 -18.49
CA ASN A 226 -19.77 26.67 -19.56
C ASN A 226 -20.53 25.43 -19.04
N PHE A 227 -20.88 25.43 -17.75
CA PHE A 227 -21.56 24.31 -17.13
C PHE A 227 -22.96 24.08 -17.73
N THR A 228 -23.17 22.91 -18.36
CA THR A 228 -24.49 22.44 -18.81
C THR A 228 -24.69 20.97 -18.42
N VAL A 229 -25.87 20.62 -17.92
CA VAL A 229 -26.14 19.31 -17.30
C VAL A 229 -26.11 18.13 -18.30
N ASN A 230 -26.31 18.39 -19.60
CA ASN A 230 -26.54 17.33 -20.59
C ASN A 230 -25.28 16.73 -21.25
N SER A 231 -24.10 17.34 -21.12
CA SER A 231 -22.87 16.85 -21.78
C SER A 231 -21.62 17.12 -20.93
N MET A 232 -21.63 16.60 -19.70
CA MET A 232 -20.55 16.81 -18.74
C MET A 232 -19.71 15.54 -18.57
N LEU A 233 -18.39 15.69 -18.72
CA LEU A 233 -17.41 14.68 -18.29
C LEU A 233 -17.29 14.76 -16.78
N ILE A 234 -17.84 13.78 -16.05
CA ILE A 234 -17.78 13.73 -14.59
C ILE A 234 -16.82 12.62 -14.15
N ASP A 235 -15.93 12.93 -13.22
CA ASP A 235 -15.08 11.94 -12.57
C ASP A 235 -15.83 11.27 -11.40
N VAL A 236 -16.34 10.06 -11.64
CA VAL A 236 -17.03 9.25 -10.61
C VAL A 236 -16.12 8.84 -9.45
N THR A 237 -14.79 8.96 -9.60
CA THR A 237 -13.82 8.67 -8.55
C THR A 237 -13.49 9.88 -7.67
N ARG A 238 -14.19 11.00 -7.87
CA ARG A 238 -14.05 12.24 -7.08
C ARG A 238 -12.64 12.82 -7.14
N GLY A 239 -12.12 12.92 -8.36
CA GLY A 239 -10.84 13.58 -8.64
C GLY A 239 -9.63 12.65 -8.65
N ALA A 240 -9.77 11.36 -8.34
CA ALA A 240 -8.64 10.42 -8.41
C ALA A 240 -8.18 10.19 -9.86
N LEU A 241 -9.12 10.02 -10.81
CA LEU A 241 -8.78 9.90 -12.23
C LEU A 241 -8.27 11.22 -12.80
N LEU A 242 -8.84 12.35 -12.39
CA LEU A 242 -8.32 13.67 -12.79
C LEU A 242 -6.89 13.89 -12.28
N THR A 243 -6.59 13.50 -11.04
CA THR A 243 -5.23 13.55 -10.49
C THR A 243 -4.29 12.66 -11.30
N GLN A 244 -4.71 11.44 -11.60
CA GLN A 244 -3.93 10.51 -12.41
C GLN A 244 -3.70 11.06 -13.83
N TYR A 245 -4.70 11.68 -14.45
CA TYR A 245 -4.60 12.28 -15.78
C TYR A 245 -3.68 13.50 -15.77
N ALA A 246 -3.77 14.35 -14.74
CA ALA A 246 -2.91 15.52 -14.56
C ALA A 246 -1.42 15.14 -14.45
N GLU A 247 -1.14 14.01 -13.79
CA GLU A 247 0.22 13.47 -13.61
C GLU A 247 0.75 12.68 -14.83
N GLN A 248 -0.06 12.44 -15.87
CA GLN A 248 0.41 11.73 -17.07
C GLN A 248 1.37 12.60 -17.91
N PRO A 249 2.62 12.12 -18.16
CA PRO A 249 3.58 12.87 -18.94
C PRO A 249 3.22 12.86 -20.43
N THR A 250 3.29 14.03 -21.06
CA THR A 250 3.15 14.19 -22.52
C THR A 250 4.30 13.53 -23.27
N LEU A 251 4.17 13.41 -24.60
CA LEU A 251 5.27 12.96 -25.45
C LEU A 251 6.53 13.82 -25.28
N THR A 252 6.39 15.14 -25.17
CA THR A 252 7.52 16.06 -24.94
C THR A 252 8.15 15.83 -23.56
N GLN A 253 7.33 15.73 -22.51
CA GLN A 253 7.79 15.46 -21.16
C GLN A 253 8.46 14.09 -21.04
N ARG A 254 7.98 13.07 -21.77
CA ARG A 254 8.64 11.75 -21.85
C ARG A 254 10.02 11.87 -22.49
N ILE A 255 10.18 12.69 -23.52
CA ILE A 255 11.50 12.92 -24.13
C ILE A 255 12.43 13.64 -23.13
N GLU A 256 11.92 14.63 -22.39
CA GLU A 256 12.69 15.30 -21.34
C GLU A 256 13.09 14.35 -20.21
N GLN A 257 12.19 13.42 -19.84
CA GLN A 257 12.45 12.37 -18.85
C GLN A 257 13.60 11.43 -19.26
N ALA A 258 13.91 11.29 -20.55
CA ALA A 258 15.02 10.46 -21.01
C ALA A 258 16.40 11.07 -20.70
N GLY A 259 16.44 12.29 -20.15
CA GLY A 259 17.65 12.95 -19.68
C GLY A 259 18.70 13.15 -20.77
N ILE A 260 19.97 13.25 -20.34
CA ILE A 260 21.11 13.54 -21.21
C ILE A 260 21.30 12.44 -22.25
N VAL A 261 21.16 11.17 -21.84
CA VAL A 261 21.34 10.02 -22.75
C VAL A 261 20.29 10.04 -23.87
N GLY A 262 19.04 10.36 -23.54
CA GLY A 262 17.97 10.52 -24.53
C GLY A 262 18.28 11.60 -25.57
N GLN A 263 18.82 12.75 -25.13
CA GLN A 263 19.23 13.83 -26.04
C GLN A 263 20.36 13.41 -26.98
N ILE A 264 21.33 12.62 -26.50
CA ILE A 264 22.41 12.06 -27.34
C ILE A 264 21.83 11.12 -28.39
N ILE A 265 20.88 10.25 -28.02
CA ILE A 265 20.20 9.34 -28.96
C ILE A 265 19.46 10.12 -30.04
N LEU A 266 18.73 11.19 -29.67
CA LEU A 266 18.03 12.06 -30.62
C LEU A 266 19.01 12.80 -31.55
N GLY A 267 20.13 13.30 -31.02
CA GLY A 267 21.18 13.92 -31.83
C GLY A 267 21.78 12.93 -32.84
N LEU A 268 22.05 11.70 -32.40
CA LEU A 268 22.53 10.61 -33.25
C LEU A 268 21.52 10.27 -34.36
N LEU A 269 20.23 10.19 -34.04
CA LEU A 269 19.16 10.00 -35.02
C LEU A 269 19.15 11.13 -36.06
N GLY A 270 19.26 12.38 -35.61
CA GLY A 270 19.33 13.55 -36.50
C GLY A 270 20.50 13.46 -37.49
N ILE A 271 21.71 13.17 -36.99
CA ILE A 271 22.91 13.00 -37.82
C ILE A 271 22.72 11.85 -38.82
N GLY A 272 22.21 10.71 -38.36
CA GLY A 272 21.97 9.54 -39.20
C GLY A 272 20.94 9.80 -40.31
N LEU A 273 19.85 10.52 -40.01
CA LEU A 273 18.86 10.91 -41.01
C LEU A 273 19.43 11.88 -42.04
N ILE A 274 20.28 12.84 -41.64
CA ILE A 274 20.96 13.73 -42.58
C ILE A 274 21.84 12.94 -43.55
N ILE A 275 22.64 11.98 -43.04
CA ILE A 275 23.48 11.12 -43.87
C ILE A 275 22.61 10.27 -44.82
N ALA A 276 21.52 9.70 -44.31
CA ALA A 276 20.60 8.87 -45.09
C ALA A 276 19.96 9.65 -46.24
N ILE A 277 19.47 10.87 -45.97
CA ILE A 277 18.88 11.73 -47.00
C ILE A 277 19.93 12.13 -48.03
N TYR A 278 21.10 12.61 -47.59
CA TYR A 278 22.18 13.03 -48.48
C TYR A 278 22.62 11.90 -49.40
N ARG A 279 22.93 10.72 -48.85
CA ARG A 279 23.34 9.55 -49.65
C ARG A 279 22.20 9.02 -50.51
N GLY A 280 20.96 9.06 -50.03
CA GLY A 280 19.78 8.71 -50.82
C GLY A 280 19.66 9.54 -52.09
N VAL A 281 19.82 10.86 -51.98
CA VAL A 281 19.79 11.75 -53.15
C VAL A 281 20.96 11.49 -54.09
N VAL A 282 22.17 11.30 -53.56
CA VAL A 282 23.37 11.01 -54.37
C VAL A 282 23.21 9.71 -55.16
N LEU A 283 22.85 8.61 -54.49
CA LEU A 283 22.68 7.30 -55.15
C LEU A 283 21.54 7.31 -56.17
N LEU A 284 20.43 8.00 -55.88
CA LEU A 284 19.32 8.15 -56.83
C LEU A 284 19.77 8.90 -58.09
N ARG A 285 20.52 10.00 -57.94
CA ARG A 285 21.06 10.75 -59.09
C ARG A 285 22.01 9.89 -59.92
N LEU A 286 22.93 9.16 -59.27
CA LEU A 286 23.87 8.26 -59.95
C LEU A 286 23.13 7.16 -60.71
N GLN A 287 22.12 6.54 -60.10
CA GLN A 287 21.31 5.51 -60.76
C GLN A 287 20.63 6.04 -62.03
N LEU A 288 20.05 7.24 -61.97
CA LEU A 288 19.41 7.88 -63.12
C LEU A 288 20.42 8.23 -64.22
N GLN A 289 21.61 8.73 -63.85
CA GLN A 289 22.68 9.05 -64.80
C GLN A 289 23.23 7.79 -65.49
N ILE A 290 23.45 6.71 -64.74
CA ILE A 290 23.90 5.42 -65.28
C ILE A 290 22.85 4.83 -66.21
N THR A 291 21.57 4.88 -65.83
CA THR A 291 20.47 4.38 -66.69
C THR A 291 20.40 5.16 -68.02
N LYS A 292 20.63 6.48 -68.00
CA LYS A 292 20.72 7.29 -69.22
C LYS A 292 21.97 6.95 -70.05
N GLN A 293 23.12 6.75 -69.41
CA GLN A 293 24.37 6.37 -70.07
C GLN A 293 24.26 5.01 -70.79
N LEU A 294 23.56 4.04 -70.18
CA LEU A 294 23.31 2.73 -70.79
C LEU A 294 22.51 2.81 -72.10
N GLN A 295 21.67 3.83 -72.28
CA GLN A 295 20.90 4.04 -73.51
C GLN A 295 21.73 4.71 -74.61
N HIS A 296 22.74 5.50 -74.24
CA HIS A 296 23.63 6.20 -75.17
C HIS A 296 25.10 6.01 -74.77
N PRO A 297 25.69 4.82 -75.04
CA PRO A 297 27.05 4.48 -74.61
C PRO A 297 28.11 5.45 -75.14
N ASP A 298 27.88 6.04 -76.32
CA ASP A 298 28.84 6.87 -77.04
C ASP A 298 29.07 8.26 -76.43
N LYS A 299 28.17 8.71 -75.54
CA LYS A 299 28.29 10.03 -74.87
C LYS A 299 28.85 9.85 -73.47
N LEU A 300 30.16 9.98 -73.31
CA LEU A 300 30.81 9.91 -71.99
C LEU A 300 30.26 10.99 -71.05
N SER A 301 29.71 10.56 -69.92
CA SER A 301 29.21 11.44 -68.85
C SER A 301 30.05 11.28 -67.59
N ASP A 302 30.09 12.30 -66.73
CA ASP A 302 30.79 12.22 -65.43
C ASP A 302 29.97 11.44 -64.39
N ASN A 303 29.88 10.13 -64.59
CA ASN A 303 29.28 9.17 -63.67
C ASN A 303 30.15 7.89 -63.63
N PRO A 304 29.96 6.99 -62.65
CA PRO A 304 30.78 5.79 -62.50
C PRO A 304 30.89 4.95 -63.78
N LEU A 305 29.78 4.75 -64.51
CA LEU A 305 29.79 4.00 -65.77
C LEU A 305 30.56 4.74 -66.88
N GLY A 306 30.40 6.06 -66.98
CA GLY A 306 31.14 6.87 -67.94
C GLY A 306 32.65 6.86 -67.69
N ARG A 307 33.09 6.80 -66.43
CA ARG A 307 34.52 6.64 -66.09
C ARG A 307 35.05 5.27 -66.52
N ILE A 308 34.30 4.18 -66.31
CA ILE A 308 34.65 2.84 -66.81
C ILE A 308 34.75 2.83 -68.35
N LEU A 309 33.75 3.40 -69.04
CA LEU A 309 33.77 3.52 -70.51
C LEU A 309 34.97 4.33 -71.01
N SER A 310 35.37 5.39 -70.28
CA SER A 310 36.53 6.20 -70.63
C SER A 310 37.86 5.44 -70.51
N VAL A 311 37.97 4.50 -69.56
CA VAL A 311 39.15 3.62 -69.42
C VAL A 311 39.22 2.65 -70.60
N TYR A 312 38.08 2.08 -71.00
CA TYR A 312 38.00 1.25 -72.20
C TYR A 312 38.45 2.01 -73.45
N ASP A 313 38.00 3.26 -73.63
CA ASP A 313 38.39 4.09 -74.77
C ASP A 313 39.88 4.45 -74.80
N LYS A 314 40.49 4.70 -73.63
CA LYS A 314 41.93 5.04 -73.51
C LYS A 314 42.84 3.83 -73.73
N GLU A 315 42.45 2.66 -73.25
CA GLU A 315 43.29 1.46 -73.24
C GLU A 315 42.97 0.47 -74.38
N LYS A 316 42.26 0.90 -75.44
CA LYS A 316 41.89 0.05 -76.59
C LYS A 316 43.07 -0.66 -77.26
N SER A 317 44.28 -0.11 -77.15
CA SER A 317 45.50 -0.66 -77.75
C SER A 317 46.23 -1.70 -76.89
N GLN A 318 45.82 -1.90 -75.63
CA GLN A 318 46.46 -2.86 -74.73
C GLN A 318 45.98 -4.30 -74.96
N THR A 319 46.66 -5.26 -74.32
CA THR A 319 46.21 -6.65 -74.26
C THR A 319 44.91 -6.79 -73.47
N VAL A 320 44.18 -7.88 -73.70
CA VAL A 320 42.89 -8.16 -73.03
C VAL A 320 43.10 -8.22 -71.52
N GLU A 321 44.18 -8.87 -71.06
CA GLU A 321 44.52 -9.03 -69.65
C GLU A 321 44.82 -7.68 -68.98
N SER A 322 45.56 -6.79 -69.66
CA SER A 322 45.85 -5.46 -69.12
C SER A 322 44.60 -4.58 -69.04
N LEU A 323 43.70 -4.69 -70.01
CA LEU A 323 42.42 -3.97 -70.01
C LEU A 323 41.52 -4.48 -68.87
N GLU A 324 41.42 -5.79 -68.68
CA GLU A 324 40.65 -6.40 -67.59
C GLU A 324 41.14 -5.90 -66.23
N LEU A 325 42.45 -5.93 -65.97
CA LEU A 325 43.02 -5.44 -64.72
C LEU A 325 42.69 -3.96 -64.45
N ARG A 326 42.78 -3.10 -65.49
CA ARG A 326 42.46 -1.66 -65.37
C ARG A 326 40.97 -1.38 -65.14
N LEU A 327 40.10 -2.15 -65.80
CA LEU A 327 38.66 -2.03 -65.59
C LEU A 327 38.27 -2.51 -64.18
N LEU A 328 38.84 -3.61 -63.71
CA LEU A 328 38.63 -4.10 -62.34
C LEU A 328 39.10 -3.09 -61.30
N GLU A 329 40.30 -2.52 -61.47
CA GLU A 329 40.83 -1.44 -60.61
C GLU A 329 39.83 -0.28 -60.52
N THR A 330 39.33 0.18 -61.67
CA THR A 330 38.36 1.30 -61.73
C THR A 330 37.02 0.93 -61.09
N ILE A 331 36.51 -0.29 -61.29
CA ILE A 331 35.26 -0.76 -60.69
C ILE A 331 35.38 -0.79 -59.16
N MET A 332 36.50 -1.29 -58.63
CA MET A 332 36.76 -1.34 -57.19
C MET A 332 36.81 0.06 -56.57
N ASP A 333 37.43 1.03 -57.24
CA ASP A 333 37.47 2.42 -56.79
C ASP A 333 36.06 3.06 -56.76
N GLU A 334 35.24 2.81 -57.77
CA GLU A 334 33.86 3.30 -57.82
C GLU A 334 32.97 2.65 -56.75
N GLN A 335 33.16 1.35 -56.48
CA GLN A 335 32.45 0.62 -55.45
C GLN A 335 32.67 1.26 -54.06
N GLN A 336 33.92 1.57 -53.71
CA GLN A 336 34.22 2.26 -52.44
C GLN A 336 33.50 3.62 -52.33
N GLY A 337 33.38 4.34 -53.45
CA GLY A 337 32.64 5.61 -53.52
C GLY A 337 31.13 5.45 -53.26
N LEU A 338 30.54 4.34 -53.70
CA LEU A 338 29.12 4.03 -53.51
C LEU A 338 28.79 3.62 -52.07
N GLU A 339 29.72 2.92 -51.40
CA GLU A 339 29.58 2.48 -50.00
C GLU A 339 29.82 3.62 -48.97
N LYS A 340 30.43 4.73 -49.39
CA LYS A 340 30.75 5.87 -48.52
C LYS A 340 29.51 6.36 -47.75
N GLY A 341 29.62 6.42 -46.42
CA GLY A 341 28.54 6.87 -45.53
C GLY A 341 27.50 5.80 -45.18
N LEU A 342 27.40 4.70 -45.94
CA LEU A 342 26.52 3.58 -45.58
C LEU A 342 27.02 2.83 -44.34
N SER A 343 28.35 2.66 -44.22
CA SER A 343 28.99 2.10 -43.03
C SER A 343 28.72 2.94 -41.78
N MET A 344 28.77 4.27 -41.90
CA MET A 344 28.43 5.18 -40.79
C MET A 344 26.97 5.02 -40.37
N LEU A 345 26.04 4.90 -41.33
CA LEU A 345 24.63 4.70 -41.04
C LEU A 345 24.39 3.38 -40.29
N LYS A 346 25.06 2.30 -40.69
CA LYS A 346 25.04 1.00 -40.00
C LYS A 346 25.58 1.12 -38.57
N LEU A 347 26.70 1.82 -38.39
CA LEU A 347 27.30 2.05 -37.09
C LEU A 347 26.36 2.83 -36.16
N LEU A 348 25.79 3.94 -36.62
CA LEU A 348 24.85 4.75 -35.85
C LEU A 348 23.62 3.93 -35.43
N ALA A 349 23.08 3.14 -36.35
CA ALA A 349 21.93 2.29 -36.08
C ALA A 349 22.23 1.18 -35.06
N ALA A 350 23.47 0.66 -35.01
CA ALA A 350 23.92 -0.31 -34.02
C ALA A 350 24.23 0.34 -32.65
N LEU A 351 24.69 1.59 -32.62
CA LEU A 351 24.99 2.32 -31.39
C LEU A 351 23.74 2.82 -30.67
N ALA A 352 22.67 3.17 -31.39
CA ALA A 352 21.46 3.73 -30.77
C ALA A 352 20.82 2.83 -29.69
N PRO A 353 20.67 1.50 -29.88
CA PRO A 353 20.17 0.61 -28.82
C PRO A 353 21.15 0.44 -27.66
N MET A 354 22.46 0.45 -27.93
CA MET A 354 23.49 0.36 -26.89
C MET A 354 23.47 1.59 -25.98
N LEU A 355 23.25 2.78 -26.54
CA LEU A 355 23.02 4.00 -25.76
C LEU A 355 21.70 3.94 -24.97
N GLY A 356 20.65 3.32 -25.52
CA GLY A 356 19.41 3.06 -24.79
C GLY A 356 19.64 2.19 -23.55
N LEU A 357 20.43 1.11 -23.69
CA LEU A 357 20.84 0.25 -22.58
C LEU A 357 21.66 1.02 -21.55
N LEU A 358 22.60 1.87 -21.97
CA LEU A 358 23.35 2.76 -21.05
C LEU A 358 22.39 3.68 -20.26
N GLY A 359 21.35 4.19 -20.91
CA GLY A 359 20.28 4.96 -20.27
C GLY A 359 19.55 4.17 -19.18
N THR A 360 19.29 2.87 -19.40
CA THR A 360 18.67 2.03 -18.35
C THR A 360 19.54 1.89 -17.11
N VAL A 361 20.84 1.66 -17.32
CA VAL A 361 21.78 1.47 -16.22
C VAL A 361 21.91 2.75 -15.42
N THR A 362 22.03 3.90 -16.10
CA THR A 362 22.13 5.21 -15.45
C THR A 362 20.86 5.58 -14.67
N GLY A 363 19.66 5.39 -15.24
CA GLY A 363 18.39 5.66 -14.54
C GLY A 363 18.14 4.73 -13.34
N MET A 364 18.55 3.46 -13.44
CA MET A 364 18.49 2.54 -12.28
C MET A 364 19.49 2.91 -11.19
N ILE A 365 20.70 3.37 -11.53
CA ILE A 365 21.67 3.89 -10.55
C ILE A 365 21.08 5.09 -9.81
N GLU A 366 20.48 6.05 -10.52
CA GLU A 366 19.83 7.22 -9.92
C GLU A 366 18.67 6.80 -8.99
N THR A 367 17.85 5.84 -9.42
CA THR A 367 16.76 5.29 -8.58
C THR A 367 17.30 4.70 -7.28
N PHE A 368 18.39 3.90 -7.34
CA PHE A 368 19.01 3.34 -6.14
C PHE A 368 19.64 4.41 -5.25
N GLN A 369 20.21 5.48 -5.82
CA GLN A 369 20.74 6.60 -5.04
C GLN A 369 19.64 7.29 -4.24
N VAL A 370 18.48 7.57 -4.86
CA VAL A 370 17.30 8.13 -4.17
C VAL A 370 16.88 7.24 -3.01
N ILE A 371 16.79 5.92 -3.23
CA ILE A 371 16.44 4.95 -2.18
C ILE A 371 17.45 5.01 -1.02
N THR A 372 18.74 5.09 -1.31
CA THR A 372 19.76 5.14 -0.24
C THR A 372 19.72 6.45 0.57
N GLN A 373 19.33 7.56 -0.06
CA GLN A 373 19.34 8.89 0.56
C GLN A 373 18.05 9.18 1.34
N PHE A 374 16.89 8.82 0.78
CA PHE A 374 15.57 9.16 1.32
C PHE A 374 14.79 7.94 1.84
N GLY A 375 15.35 6.73 1.73
CA GLY A 375 14.66 5.48 2.04
C GLY A 375 13.60 5.11 1.00
N ASN A 376 12.83 4.06 1.28
CA ASN A 376 11.71 3.63 0.42
C ASN A 376 10.43 4.47 0.64
N GLY A 377 10.58 5.72 1.08
CA GLY A 377 9.47 6.52 1.62
C GLY A 377 8.51 7.07 0.57
N ASP A 378 8.99 7.39 -0.64
CA ASP A 378 8.16 7.96 -1.71
C ASP A 378 8.32 7.20 -3.04
N PRO A 379 7.36 6.32 -3.38
CA PRO A 379 7.32 5.62 -4.66
C PRO A 379 7.28 6.54 -5.88
N LYS A 380 6.80 7.79 -5.76
CA LYS A 380 6.75 8.72 -6.91
C LYS A 380 8.14 9.15 -7.36
N VAL A 381 9.05 9.41 -6.41
CA VAL A 381 10.43 9.80 -6.73
C VAL A 381 11.17 8.62 -7.39
N MET A 382 10.93 7.39 -6.89
CA MET A 382 11.49 6.17 -7.49
C MET A 382 10.96 5.92 -8.91
N ALA A 383 9.67 6.20 -9.16
CA ALA A 383 9.07 6.04 -10.47
C ALA A 383 9.73 6.94 -11.53
N GLY A 384 10.31 8.09 -11.14
CA GLY A 384 11.04 8.99 -12.03
C GLY A 384 12.25 8.32 -12.70
N GLY A 385 13.17 7.75 -11.91
CA GLY A 385 14.38 7.11 -12.46
C GLY A 385 14.09 5.84 -13.28
N ILE A 386 13.06 5.06 -12.87
CA ILE A 386 12.58 3.91 -13.66
C ILE A 386 11.98 4.38 -14.99
N SER A 387 11.20 5.46 -14.97
CA SER A 387 10.60 6.05 -16.18
C SER A 387 11.67 6.57 -17.15
N MET A 388 12.71 7.24 -16.65
CA MET A 388 13.89 7.64 -17.43
C MET A 388 14.50 6.42 -18.14
N ALA A 389 14.82 5.37 -17.37
CA ALA A 389 15.46 4.16 -17.88
C ALA A 389 14.66 3.48 -19.02
N LEU A 390 13.34 3.35 -18.83
CA LEU A 390 12.47 2.76 -19.85
C LEU A 390 12.39 3.65 -21.09
N THR A 391 12.27 4.96 -20.90
CA THR A 391 12.10 5.90 -22.02
C THR A 391 13.37 6.00 -22.87
N THR A 392 14.56 5.97 -22.27
CA THR A 392 15.83 5.92 -23.03
C THR A 392 15.95 4.68 -23.91
N THR A 393 15.45 3.53 -23.44
CA THR A 393 15.46 2.28 -24.22
C THR A 393 14.56 2.39 -25.44
N VAL A 394 13.33 2.88 -25.22
CA VAL A 394 12.37 3.10 -26.30
C VAL A 394 12.94 4.06 -27.34
N LEU A 395 13.55 5.17 -26.91
CA LEU A 395 14.21 6.11 -27.83
C LEU A 395 15.35 5.45 -28.62
N GLY A 396 16.17 4.63 -27.98
CA GLY A 396 17.24 3.90 -28.66
C GLY A 396 16.72 2.99 -29.78
N LEU A 397 15.63 2.27 -29.54
CA LEU A 397 14.98 1.42 -30.55
C LEU A 397 14.29 2.24 -31.64
N VAL A 398 13.56 3.29 -31.27
CA VAL A 398 12.89 4.20 -32.22
C VAL A 398 13.90 4.91 -33.11
N ALA A 399 15.11 5.20 -32.62
CA ALA A 399 16.19 5.75 -33.43
C ALA A 399 16.86 4.70 -34.32
N ALA A 400 17.08 3.48 -33.82
CA ALA A 400 17.76 2.41 -34.56
C ALA A 400 16.96 1.92 -35.77
N MET A 401 15.65 1.74 -35.63
CA MET A 401 14.81 1.15 -36.68
C MET A 401 14.82 1.95 -38.00
N PRO A 402 14.59 3.27 -38.02
CA PRO A 402 14.66 4.06 -39.25
C PRO A 402 16.06 4.07 -39.87
N LEU A 403 17.11 4.13 -39.05
CA LEU A 403 18.50 4.15 -39.54
C LEU A 403 18.90 2.81 -40.17
N LEU A 404 18.53 1.68 -39.56
CA LEU A 404 18.74 0.35 -40.13
C LEU A 404 17.97 0.18 -41.45
N LEU A 405 16.70 0.62 -41.48
CA LEU A 405 15.89 0.56 -42.71
C LEU A 405 16.53 1.39 -43.83
N ALA A 406 16.95 2.61 -43.52
CA ALA A 406 17.64 3.47 -44.47
C ALA A 406 18.96 2.85 -44.95
N HIS A 407 19.75 2.25 -44.06
CA HIS A 407 20.97 1.53 -44.44
C HIS A 407 20.68 0.40 -45.42
N ASN A 408 19.72 -0.47 -45.11
CA ASN A 408 19.38 -1.60 -45.97
C ASN A 408 18.89 -1.18 -47.36
N LEU A 409 18.01 -0.18 -47.43
CA LEU A 409 17.49 0.34 -48.70
C LEU A 409 18.60 0.99 -49.55
N LEU A 410 19.51 1.74 -48.92
CA LEU A 410 20.60 2.40 -49.62
C LEU A 410 21.72 1.43 -50.01
N SER A 411 22.02 0.44 -49.18
CA SER A 411 22.96 -0.64 -49.51
C SER A 411 22.49 -1.44 -50.71
N SER A 412 21.23 -1.89 -50.70
CA SER A 412 20.66 -2.63 -51.84
C SER A 412 20.71 -1.82 -53.15
N ARG A 413 20.52 -0.50 -53.09
CA ARG A 413 20.69 0.38 -54.25
C ARG A 413 22.15 0.49 -54.70
N ALA A 414 23.09 0.64 -53.78
CA ALA A 414 24.52 0.66 -54.10
C ALA A 414 24.96 -0.65 -54.76
N ASP A 415 24.54 -1.80 -54.20
CA ASP A 415 24.81 -3.13 -54.76
C ASP A 415 24.23 -3.30 -56.17
N SER A 416 23.02 -2.77 -56.40
CA SER A 416 22.40 -2.77 -57.73
C SER A 416 23.20 -1.94 -58.75
N ILE A 417 23.78 -0.82 -58.32
CA ILE A 417 24.65 0.00 -59.17
C ILE A 417 25.96 -0.75 -59.45
N ASN A 418 26.60 -1.34 -58.43
CA ASN A 418 27.81 -2.14 -58.58
C ASN A 418 27.63 -3.28 -59.59
N ALA A 419 26.54 -4.03 -59.47
CA ALA A 419 26.23 -5.12 -60.40
C ALA A 419 26.10 -4.64 -61.86
N VAL A 420 25.59 -3.42 -62.08
CA VAL A 420 25.55 -2.82 -63.42
C VAL A 420 26.95 -2.48 -63.92
N LEU A 421 27.81 -1.90 -63.08
CA LEU A 421 29.19 -1.55 -63.44
C LEU A 421 30.01 -2.80 -63.78
N GLU A 422 29.94 -3.84 -62.95
CA GLU A 422 30.62 -5.12 -63.18
C GLU A 422 30.16 -5.78 -64.49
N LYS A 423 28.84 -5.86 -64.71
CA LYS A 423 28.29 -6.43 -65.95
C LYS A 423 28.80 -5.70 -67.19
N GLN A 424 28.89 -4.38 -67.14
CA GLN A 424 29.39 -3.59 -68.27
C GLN A 424 30.90 -3.79 -68.45
N GLY A 425 31.68 -3.82 -67.37
CA GLY A 425 33.11 -4.13 -67.42
C GLY A 425 33.41 -5.47 -68.10
N VAL A 426 32.73 -6.53 -67.68
CA VAL A 426 32.87 -7.88 -68.29
C VAL A 426 32.46 -7.86 -69.76
N SER A 427 31.37 -7.16 -70.10
CA SER A 427 30.90 -7.06 -71.50
C SER A 427 31.93 -6.36 -72.41
N LEU A 428 32.64 -5.36 -71.90
CA LEU A 428 33.69 -4.64 -72.64
C LEU A 428 34.93 -5.50 -72.88
N VAL A 429 35.36 -6.28 -71.87
CA VAL A 429 36.47 -7.25 -72.00
C VAL A 429 36.12 -8.32 -73.02
N ALA A 430 34.90 -8.88 -72.95
CA ALA A 430 34.42 -9.88 -73.90
C ALA A 430 34.42 -9.35 -75.35
N ALA A 431 33.89 -8.14 -75.57
CA ALA A 431 33.90 -7.50 -76.89
C ALA A 431 35.31 -7.29 -77.43
N LYS A 432 36.28 -6.93 -76.58
CA LYS A 432 37.70 -6.79 -76.99
C LYS A 432 38.33 -8.15 -77.32
N ALA A 433 38.04 -9.19 -76.57
CA ALA A 433 38.53 -10.54 -76.82
C ALA A 433 38.02 -11.11 -78.15
N GLU A 434 36.73 -10.88 -78.46
CA GLU A 434 36.15 -11.28 -79.75
C GLU A 434 36.80 -10.55 -80.93
N LEU A 435 37.07 -9.24 -80.80
CA LEU A 435 37.75 -8.44 -81.83
C LEU A 435 39.21 -8.85 -82.07
N ASN A 436 39.90 -9.39 -81.07
CA ASN A 436 41.27 -9.88 -81.23
C ASN A 436 41.33 -11.29 -81.86
N ASN A 437 40.21 -12.04 -81.82
CA ASN A 437 40.10 -13.40 -82.37
C ASN A 437 39.46 -13.45 -83.77
N ALA A 438 38.94 -12.33 -84.27
CA ALA A 438 38.39 -12.13 -85.61
C ALA A 438 39.44 -11.50 -86.54
#